data_AF-A0A7C3ZAL1-F1
#
_entry.id   AF-A0A7C3ZAL1-F1
#
_cell.length_a   1.000
_cell.length_b   1.000
_cell.length_c   1.000
_cell.angle_alpha   90.00
_cell.angle_beta   90.00
_cell.angle_gamma   90.00
#
_symmetry.space_group_name_H-M   'P 1'
#
loop_
_entity.id
_entity.type
_entity.pdbx_description
1 polymer ?
#
loop_
_entity_poly.entity_id
_entity_poly.type
_entity_poly.pdbx_seq_one_letter_code
_entity_poly.pdbx_strand_id
1 'polypeptide(L)'
;MNLLETKRGVNSRYATLLARDTLAVQTAHLRTSFELAPASRLAEAACMAANSAIEEWEKDRGTRRVRPGELLLAQGGARFTIPLLAREVLPHLAAGVSPRAVRREMEIIQYTSLKEVHPEATVEDLWRMVNQGDLVLRRGAKGQEFLPPEPLDVSRLRTPGRHKVQGEIPLGVLKPAVQDLVERWGARPAQDEGMVTVAASLYTWCCPTFEELEPGQLVWLAHGTRKFRRTDPRLFQPVVLTILTPEEQECSLNTVTDLKRLKLRQIERITAEAWRQDGVLTTLDMEWLLGISPSMIRQLLEAYHERFGIILPTAGTVLDMGRTLTHKAIVVEMALDGLTTQEIARRIYHTPEAVDNYLRLFDRVLLLKYYRVPVSAMPRITGHSPRLLEEHLSLVAKHFPDEESLVRYIAQRGI
;
A
#
# COMPACT_ATOMS: atom_id res chain seq x y z
N MET A 1 9.12 -23.28 -3.84
CA MET A 1 10.33 -22.49 -4.14
C MET A 1 10.24 -21.22 -3.30
N ASN A 2 11.21 -20.96 -2.43
CA ASN A 2 11.14 -19.88 -1.44
C ASN A 2 11.03 -18.53 -2.19
N LEU A 3 9.82 -17.94 -2.26
CA LEU A 3 9.54 -16.71 -3.03
C LEU A 3 10.35 -15.49 -2.57
N LEU A 4 11.05 -15.61 -1.43
CA LEU A 4 11.83 -14.56 -0.80
C LEU A 4 13.35 -14.75 -0.87
N GLU A 5 13.85 -15.86 -1.42
CA GLU A 5 15.28 -16.07 -1.67
C GLU A 5 15.61 -15.93 -3.16
N THR A 6 15.30 -14.75 -3.72
CA THR A 6 15.85 -14.39 -5.02
C THR A 6 17.33 -14.06 -4.88
N LYS A 7 18.16 -14.71 -5.73
CA LYS A 7 19.58 -14.41 -5.91
C LYS A 7 19.76 -12.90 -6.03
N ARG A 8 20.68 -12.32 -5.24
CA ARG A 8 21.12 -10.92 -5.36
C ARG A 8 21.43 -10.63 -6.84
N GLY A 9 20.56 -9.86 -7.51
CA GLY A 9 20.78 -9.42 -8.88
C GLY A 9 19.57 -9.37 -9.81
N VAL A 10 18.45 -10.04 -9.51
CA VAL A 10 17.28 -10.08 -10.42
C VAL A 10 16.09 -9.34 -9.83
N ASN A 11 15.73 -8.22 -10.46
CA ASN A 11 14.51 -7.39 -10.27
C ASN A 11 13.89 -7.34 -8.85
N SER A 12 14.67 -6.89 -7.88
CA SER A 12 14.25 -6.64 -6.48
C SER A 12 13.01 -5.74 -6.33
N ARG A 13 12.66 -4.92 -7.33
CA ARG A 13 11.58 -3.94 -7.23
C ARG A 13 10.21 -4.58 -7.09
N TYR A 14 9.90 -5.60 -7.89
CA TYR A 14 8.55 -6.20 -7.95
C TYR A 14 8.36 -7.37 -6.97
N ALA A 15 9.40 -7.74 -6.22
CA ALA A 15 9.35 -8.86 -5.27
C ALA A 15 8.24 -8.71 -4.22
N THR A 16 7.91 -7.48 -3.83
CA THR A 16 6.82 -7.22 -2.87
C THR A 16 5.45 -7.54 -3.43
N LEU A 17 5.24 -7.53 -4.76
CA LEU A 17 3.95 -7.93 -5.36
C LEU A 17 3.70 -9.42 -5.19
N LEU A 18 4.74 -10.25 -5.28
CA LEU A 18 4.66 -11.70 -5.08
C LEU A 18 4.30 -12.08 -3.64
N ALA A 19 4.60 -11.21 -2.68
CA ALA A 19 4.29 -11.41 -1.29
C ALA A 19 2.84 -11.04 -0.93
N ARG A 20 2.11 -10.34 -1.83
CA ARG A 20 0.71 -9.92 -1.66
C ARG A 20 -0.25 -11.06 -1.97
N ASP A 21 -0.02 -12.20 -1.31
CA ASP A 21 -0.82 -13.41 -1.44
C ASP A 21 -1.43 -13.81 -0.10
N THR A 22 -2.70 -14.20 -0.09
CA THR A 22 -3.37 -14.71 1.12
C THR A 22 -2.58 -15.85 1.76
N LEU A 23 -2.06 -16.80 0.97
CA LEU A 23 -1.29 -17.93 1.48
C LEU A 23 0.01 -17.45 2.12
N ALA A 24 0.66 -16.44 1.55
CA ALA A 24 1.88 -15.86 2.13
C ALA A 24 1.60 -15.18 3.49
N VAL A 25 0.49 -14.45 3.61
CA VAL A 25 0.06 -13.84 4.88
C VAL A 25 -0.27 -14.92 5.92
N GLN A 26 -1.08 -15.91 5.55
CA GLN A 26 -1.48 -17.00 6.45
C GLN A 26 -0.26 -17.78 6.96
N THR A 27 0.62 -18.22 6.06
CA THR A 27 1.82 -18.99 6.43
C THR A 27 2.77 -18.20 7.33
N ALA A 28 2.95 -16.90 7.08
CA ALA A 28 3.78 -16.05 7.94
C ALA A 28 3.21 -15.89 9.35
N HIS A 29 1.88 -15.76 9.48
CA HIS A 29 1.20 -15.75 10.77
C HIS A 29 1.31 -17.08 11.50
N LEU A 30 1.06 -18.21 10.83
CA LEU A 30 1.14 -19.54 11.44
C LEU A 30 2.56 -19.86 11.90
N ARG A 31 3.57 -19.55 11.08
CA ARG A 31 4.98 -19.73 11.46
C ARG A 31 5.34 -19.03 12.76
N THR A 32 4.85 -17.80 12.94
CA THR A 32 5.14 -17.02 14.15
C THR A 32 4.32 -17.51 15.34
N SER A 33 3.04 -17.82 15.13
CA SER A 33 2.10 -18.15 16.23
C SER A 33 2.31 -19.56 16.78
N PHE A 34 2.83 -20.48 15.97
CA PHE A 34 3.08 -21.88 16.33
C PHE A 34 4.58 -22.23 16.36
N GLU A 35 5.46 -21.23 16.35
CA GLU A 35 6.93 -21.38 16.43
C GLU A 35 7.51 -22.37 15.40
N LEU A 36 7.00 -22.34 14.17
CA LEU A 36 7.40 -23.26 13.11
C LEU A 36 8.63 -22.76 12.34
N ALA A 37 9.33 -23.68 11.70
CA ALA A 37 10.51 -23.38 10.89
C ALA A 37 10.23 -22.35 9.76
N PRO A 38 11.24 -21.58 9.32
CA PRO A 38 11.05 -20.57 8.28
C PRO A 38 10.51 -21.07 6.93
N ALA A 39 10.77 -22.32 6.58
CA ALA A 39 10.21 -22.98 5.38
C ALA A 39 9.27 -24.12 5.78
N SER A 40 8.41 -23.88 6.79
CA SER A 40 7.50 -24.90 7.30
C SER A 40 6.44 -25.28 6.25
N ARG A 41 6.60 -26.47 5.66
CA ARG A 41 5.59 -27.05 4.78
C ARG A 41 4.30 -27.41 5.53
N LEU A 42 4.37 -27.69 6.83
CA LEU A 42 3.20 -27.94 7.66
C LEU A 42 2.32 -26.68 7.76
N ALA A 43 2.92 -25.49 7.90
CA ALA A 43 2.17 -24.23 7.90
C ALA A 43 1.44 -24.01 6.56
N GLU A 44 2.14 -24.24 5.45
CA GLU A 44 1.58 -24.12 4.10
C GLU A 44 0.44 -25.12 3.86
N ALA A 45 0.65 -26.39 4.24
CA ALA A 45 -0.37 -27.43 4.12
C ALA A 45 -1.61 -27.10 4.94
N ALA A 46 -1.46 -26.59 6.18
CA ALA A 46 -2.60 -26.22 7.01
C ALA A 46 -3.41 -25.07 6.41
N CYS A 47 -2.74 -24.06 5.85
CA CYS A 47 -3.42 -22.98 5.14
C CYS A 47 -4.15 -23.48 3.90
N MET A 48 -3.50 -24.31 3.07
CA MET A 48 -4.11 -24.87 1.86
C MET A 48 -5.33 -25.72 2.19
N ALA A 49 -5.22 -26.61 3.18
CA ALA A 49 -6.31 -27.47 3.61
C ALA A 49 -7.50 -26.64 4.15
N ALA A 50 -7.23 -25.61 4.96
CA ALA A 50 -8.27 -24.70 5.45
C ALA A 50 -8.96 -23.96 4.29
N ASN A 51 -8.19 -23.40 3.36
CA ASN A 51 -8.72 -22.65 2.22
C ASN A 51 -9.60 -23.54 1.34
N SER A 52 -9.14 -24.75 1.01
CA SER A 52 -9.91 -25.71 0.20
C SER A 52 -11.21 -26.14 0.88
N ALA A 53 -11.19 -26.40 2.19
CA ALA A 53 -12.40 -26.75 2.93
C ALA A 53 -13.43 -25.60 2.94
N ILE A 54 -12.97 -24.36 3.06
CA ILE A 54 -13.84 -23.17 2.98
C ILE A 54 -14.39 -23.01 1.56
N GLU A 55 -13.56 -23.11 0.53
CA GLU A 55 -13.98 -22.97 -0.87
C GLU A 55 -15.03 -24.01 -1.27
N GLU A 56 -14.88 -25.27 -0.82
CA GLU A 56 -15.86 -26.33 -1.08
C GLU A 56 -17.20 -26.05 -0.37
N TRP A 57 -17.14 -25.66 0.91
CA TRP A 57 -18.33 -25.31 1.69
C TRP A 57 -19.08 -24.09 1.13
N GLU A 58 -18.37 -23.09 0.63
CA GLU A 58 -18.95 -21.89 0.01
C GLU A 58 -19.54 -22.17 -1.36
N LYS A 59 -18.89 -23.05 -2.13
CA LYS A 59 -19.39 -23.49 -3.44
C LYS A 59 -20.78 -24.12 -3.33
N ASP A 60 -21.02 -24.95 -2.32
CA ASP A 60 -22.31 -25.59 -2.08
C ASP A 60 -23.44 -24.59 -1.74
N ARG A 61 -23.07 -23.41 -1.25
CA ARG A 61 -23.99 -22.34 -0.83
C ARG A 61 -24.14 -21.21 -1.86
N GLY A 62 -23.34 -21.25 -2.93
CA GLY A 62 -23.25 -20.16 -3.89
C GLY A 62 -22.57 -18.89 -3.33
N THR A 63 -21.90 -18.98 -2.18
CA THR A 63 -21.13 -17.86 -1.63
C THR A 63 -19.85 -17.70 -2.45
N ARG A 64 -19.57 -16.46 -2.86
CA ARG A 64 -18.34 -16.13 -3.59
C ARG A 64 -17.54 -15.11 -2.82
N ARG A 65 -16.24 -15.33 -2.74
CA ARG A 65 -15.27 -14.39 -2.17
C ARG A 65 -14.44 -13.72 -3.26
N VAL A 66 -13.99 -12.52 -2.98
CA VAL A 66 -13.04 -11.75 -3.80
C VAL A 66 -11.67 -11.92 -3.20
N ARG A 67 -10.69 -12.38 -3.98
CA ARG A 67 -9.32 -12.55 -3.50
C ARG A 67 -8.59 -11.19 -3.50
N PRO A 68 -7.57 -10.99 -2.65
CA PRO A 68 -6.77 -9.78 -2.71
C PRO A 68 -6.19 -9.54 -4.11
N GLY A 69 -6.33 -8.32 -4.60
CA GLY A 69 -5.94 -7.92 -5.95
C GLY A 69 -6.95 -8.21 -7.04
N GLU A 70 -8.13 -8.76 -6.73
CA GLU A 70 -9.27 -8.83 -7.65
C GLU A 70 -10.18 -7.61 -7.47
N LEU A 71 -10.40 -6.87 -8.56
CA LEU A 71 -11.31 -5.73 -8.61
C LEU A 71 -12.73 -6.22 -8.87
N LEU A 72 -13.64 -5.96 -7.92
CA LEU A 72 -15.06 -6.20 -8.11
C LEU A 72 -15.64 -5.11 -9.02
N LEU A 73 -16.36 -5.50 -10.06
CA LEU A 73 -17.02 -4.61 -11.02
C LEU A 73 -18.46 -5.04 -11.23
N ALA A 74 -19.26 -4.14 -11.78
CA ALA A 74 -20.64 -4.42 -12.18
C ALA A 74 -20.90 -3.87 -13.59
N GLN A 75 -21.49 -4.70 -14.44
CA GLN A 75 -21.91 -4.29 -15.79
C GLN A 75 -23.20 -5.02 -16.16
N GLY A 76 -24.18 -4.28 -16.69
CA GLY A 76 -25.47 -4.87 -17.08
C GLY A 76 -26.22 -5.56 -15.93
N GLY A 77 -25.99 -5.13 -14.68
CA GLY A 77 -26.57 -5.75 -13.48
C GLY A 77 -25.82 -6.99 -12.96
N ALA A 78 -24.86 -7.54 -13.72
CA ALA A 78 -24.02 -8.65 -13.29
C ALA A 78 -22.77 -8.15 -12.57
N ARG A 79 -22.45 -8.77 -11.42
CA ARG A 79 -21.19 -8.53 -10.69
C ARG A 79 -20.13 -9.56 -11.09
N PHE A 80 -18.92 -9.09 -11.31
CA PHE A 80 -17.79 -9.94 -11.71
C PHE A 80 -16.47 -9.35 -11.23
N THR A 81 -15.40 -10.14 -11.29
CA THR A 81 -14.07 -9.75 -10.81
C THR A 81 -13.08 -9.70 -11.96
N ILE A 82 -12.21 -8.69 -11.94
CA ILE A 82 -11.05 -8.58 -12.83
C ILE A 82 -9.77 -8.66 -12.00
N PRO A 83 -8.82 -9.56 -12.29
CA PRO A 83 -7.58 -9.65 -11.53
C PRO A 83 -6.65 -8.49 -11.88
N LEU A 84 -6.37 -7.61 -10.92
CA LEU A 84 -5.24 -6.67 -10.99
C LEU A 84 -3.94 -7.34 -10.53
N LEU A 85 -4.01 -8.51 -9.89
CA LEU A 85 -2.87 -9.27 -9.39
C LEU A 85 -2.99 -10.75 -9.78
N ALA A 86 -2.75 -11.08 -11.05
CA ALA A 86 -2.88 -12.44 -11.57
C ALA A 86 -1.74 -13.36 -11.10
N ARG A 87 -2.06 -14.40 -10.34
CA ARG A 87 -1.08 -15.34 -9.73
C ARG A 87 -0.34 -16.18 -10.77
N GLU A 88 -0.94 -16.36 -11.94
CA GLU A 88 -0.42 -17.12 -13.06
C GLU A 88 0.73 -16.37 -13.74
N VAL A 89 0.63 -15.04 -13.77
CA VAL A 89 1.55 -14.17 -14.55
C VAL A 89 2.62 -13.54 -13.67
N LEU A 90 2.31 -13.22 -12.41
CA LEU A 90 3.27 -12.59 -11.52
C LEU A 90 4.61 -13.34 -11.35
N PRO A 91 4.65 -14.68 -11.26
CA PRO A 91 5.90 -15.43 -11.18
C PRO A 91 6.85 -15.17 -12.37
N HIS A 92 6.33 -14.77 -13.53
CA HIS A 92 7.15 -14.40 -14.69
C HIS A 92 8.06 -13.18 -14.37
N LEU A 93 7.64 -12.26 -13.49
CA LEU A 93 8.49 -11.16 -13.02
C LEU A 93 9.72 -11.69 -12.25
N ALA A 94 9.54 -12.72 -11.42
CA ALA A 94 10.64 -13.36 -10.70
C ALA A 94 11.58 -14.12 -11.64
N ALA A 95 11.05 -14.65 -12.75
CA ALA A 95 11.81 -15.30 -13.80
C ALA A 95 12.58 -14.30 -14.71
N GLY A 96 12.45 -13.00 -14.49
CA GLY A 96 13.15 -11.96 -15.24
C GLY A 96 12.41 -11.46 -16.49
N VAL A 97 11.15 -11.85 -16.69
CA VAL A 97 10.30 -11.30 -17.75
C VAL A 97 10.04 -9.81 -17.50
N SER A 98 10.02 -9.02 -18.57
CA SER A 98 9.84 -7.58 -18.45
C SER A 98 8.45 -7.22 -17.86
N PRO A 99 8.34 -6.17 -17.03
CA PRO A 99 7.05 -5.74 -16.48
C PRO A 99 6.02 -5.40 -17.57
N ARG A 100 6.47 -4.91 -18.73
CA ARG A 100 5.60 -4.60 -19.87
C ARG A 100 4.95 -5.86 -20.46
N ALA A 101 5.72 -6.95 -20.59
CA ALA A 101 5.18 -8.22 -21.08
C ALA A 101 4.17 -8.80 -20.09
N VAL A 102 4.50 -8.80 -18.79
CA VAL A 102 3.59 -9.24 -17.72
C VAL A 102 2.29 -8.42 -17.70
N ARG A 103 2.36 -7.10 -17.87
CA ARG A 103 1.16 -6.26 -18.01
C ARG A 103 0.30 -6.65 -19.21
N ARG A 104 0.93 -7.02 -20.34
CA ARG A 104 0.21 -7.42 -21.55
C ARG A 104 -0.46 -8.79 -21.40
N GLU A 105 0.21 -9.75 -20.77
CA GLU A 105 -0.39 -11.04 -20.41
C GLU A 105 -1.57 -10.85 -19.44
N MET A 106 -1.41 -9.98 -18.45
CA MET A 106 -2.49 -9.63 -17.52
C MET A 106 -3.69 -9.00 -18.25
N GLU A 107 -3.47 -8.07 -19.18
CA GLU A 107 -4.55 -7.47 -19.99
C GLU A 107 -5.34 -8.52 -20.78
N ILE A 108 -4.68 -9.55 -21.30
CA ILE A 108 -5.34 -10.66 -21.99
C ILE A 108 -6.28 -11.40 -21.02
N ILE A 109 -5.79 -11.75 -19.82
CA ILE A 109 -6.61 -12.42 -18.79
C ILE A 109 -7.82 -11.55 -18.43
N GLN A 110 -7.59 -10.26 -18.18
CA GLN A 110 -8.64 -9.32 -17.80
C GLN A 110 -9.69 -9.16 -18.90
N TYR A 111 -9.27 -9.09 -20.16
CA TYR A 111 -10.16 -9.01 -21.31
C TYR A 111 -10.98 -10.29 -21.50
N THR A 112 -10.36 -11.47 -21.32
CA THR A 112 -11.07 -12.76 -21.35
C THR A 112 -12.14 -12.81 -20.27
N SER A 113 -11.83 -12.43 -19.03
CA SER A 113 -12.82 -12.37 -17.93
C SER A 113 -13.96 -11.39 -18.23
N LEU A 114 -13.67 -10.25 -18.86
CA LEU A 114 -14.71 -9.30 -19.27
C LEU A 114 -15.62 -9.89 -20.36
N LYS A 115 -15.06 -10.59 -21.35
CA LYS A 115 -15.81 -11.23 -22.43
C LYS A 115 -16.72 -12.36 -21.97
N GLU A 116 -16.37 -13.07 -20.90
CA GLU A 116 -17.23 -14.10 -20.30
C GLU A 116 -18.55 -13.53 -19.78
N VAL A 117 -18.53 -12.31 -19.26
CA VAL A 117 -19.70 -11.63 -18.68
C VAL A 117 -20.40 -10.77 -19.71
N HIS A 118 -19.64 -10.14 -20.60
CA HIS A 118 -20.14 -9.23 -21.62
C HIS A 118 -19.49 -9.54 -22.98
N PRO A 119 -20.04 -10.50 -23.76
CA PRO A 119 -19.43 -10.97 -25.00
C PRO A 119 -19.17 -9.89 -26.05
N GLU A 120 -19.95 -8.80 -26.04
CA GLU A 120 -19.79 -7.65 -26.95
C GLU A 120 -18.79 -6.61 -26.46
N ALA A 121 -18.22 -6.76 -25.26
CA ALA A 121 -17.29 -5.78 -24.70
C ALA A 121 -16.02 -5.63 -25.56
N THR A 122 -15.56 -4.40 -25.71
CA THR A 122 -14.35 -4.05 -26.44
C THR A 122 -13.15 -3.93 -25.49
N VAL A 123 -11.95 -3.84 -26.05
CA VAL A 123 -10.74 -3.54 -25.26
C VAL A 123 -10.82 -2.13 -24.65
N GLU A 124 -11.50 -1.19 -25.32
CA GLU A 124 -11.70 0.16 -24.79
C GLU A 124 -12.58 0.14 -23.52
N ASP A 125 -13.60 -0.73 -23.48
CA ASP A 125 -14.42 -0.93 -22.28
C ASP A 125 -13.58 -1.44 -21.10
N LEU A 126 -12.62 -2.34 -21.35
CA LEU A 126 -11.66 -2.76 -20.33
C LEU A 126 -10.77 -1.59 -19.88
N TRP A 127 -10.26 -0.78 -20.82
CA TRP A 127 -9.40 0.36 -20.49
C TRP A 127 -10.10 1.40 -19.61
N ARG A 128 -11.40 1.62 -19.79
CA ARG A 128 -12.22 2.47 -18.89
C ARG A 128 -12.19 1.98 -17.45
N MET A 129 -12.12 0.67 -17.24
CA MET A 129 -12.13 0.05 -15.92
C MET A 129 -10.75 0.04 -15.27
N VAL A 130 -9.73 -0.45 -15.98
CA VAL A 130 -8.43 -0.81 -15.35
C VAL A 130 -7.20 -0.14 -15.95
N ASN A 131 -7.31 0.48 -17.13
CA ASN A 131 -6.16 1.07 -17.82
C ASN A 131 -6.51 2.38 -18.54
N GLN A 132 -6.96 3.36 -17.76
CA GLN A 132 -7.43 4.64 -18.31
C GLN A 132 -6.35 5.45 -19.04
N GLY A 133 -5.06 5.10 -18.87
CA GLY A 133 -3.96 5.75 -19.56
C GLY A 133 -4.01 5.60 -21.07
N ASP A 134 -4.53 4.47 -21.56
CA ASP A 134 -4.62 4.15 -23.00
C ASP A 134 -5.80 4.83 -23.70
N LEU A 135 -6.70 5.47 -22.95
CA LEU A 135 -7.84 6.25 -23.51
C LEU A 135 -7.42 7.66 -23.99
N VAL A 136 -6.24 8.12 -23.61
CA VAL A 136 -5.81 9.50 -23.87
C VAL A 136 -5.43 9.69 -25.34
N LEU A 137 -6.14 10.57 -26.04
CA LEU A 137 -5.94 10.84 -27.46
C LEU A 137 -5.02 12.03 -27.74
N ARG A 138 -4.98 13.02 -26.84
CA ARG A 138 -4.30 14.31 -27.10
C ARG A 138 -3.56 14.84 -25.87
N ARG A 139 -2.57 15.70 -26.12
CA ARG A 139 -1.99 16.55 -25.06
C ARG A 139 -3.03 17.61 -24.69
N GLY A 140 -3.21 17.86 -23.39
CA GLY A 140 -4.09 18.91 -22.90
C GLY A 140 -3.56 20.32 -23.22
N ALA A 141 -4.40 21.32 -23.01
CA ALA A 141 -4.00 22.71 -23.21
C ALA A 141 -2.88 23.12 -22.23
N LYS A 142 -1.95 23.96 -22.70
CA LYS A 142 -0.85 24.44 -21.86
C LYS A 142 -1.41 25.25 -20.68
N GLY A 143 -1.02 24.89 -19.46
CA GLY A 143 -1.46 25.59 -18.24
C GLY A 143 -2.84 25.19 -17.73
N GLN A 144 -3.49 24.17 -18.31
CA GLN A 144 -4.76 23.68 -17.81
C GLN A 144 -4.58 23.07 -16.40
N GLU A 145 -5.34 23.59 -15.43
CA GLU A 145 -5.31 23.12 -14.05
C GLU A 145 -5.91 21.71 -13.95
N PHE A 146 -5.25 20.79 -13.26
CA PHE A 146 -5.72 19.42 -13.02
C PHE A 146 -6.00 19.14 -11.53
N LEU A 147 -5.58 20.06 -10.65
CA LEU A 147 -5.80 19.94 -9.21
C LEU A 147 -7.29 20.16 -8.89
N PRO A 148 -7.83 19.50 -7.85
CA PRO A 148 -9.16 19.81 -7.35
C PRO A 148 -9.18 21.22 -6.71
N PRO A 149 -10.36 21.85 -6.57
CA PRO A 149 -10.47 23.15 -5.91
C PRO A 149 -10.15 23.08 -4.42
N GLU A 150 -10.53 21.98 -3.77
CA GLU A 150 -10.35 21.72 -2.34
C GLU A 150 -9.81 20.30 -2.15
N PRO A 151 -9.06 20.04 -1.05
CA PRO A 151 -8.64 18.70 -0.70
C PRO A 151 -9.84 17.85 -0.27
N LEU A 152 -9.71 16.54 -0.42
CA LEU A 152 -10.70 15.56 -0.01
C LEU A 152 -10.95 15.63 1.50
N ASP A 153 -12.23 15.74 1.87
CA ASP A 153 -12.66 15.61 3.25
C ASP A 153 -12.61 14.14 3.69
N VAL A 154 -11.47 13.74 4.27
CA VAL A 154 -11.21 12.38 4.77
C VAL A 154 -12.23 11.93 5.82
N SER A 155 -12.91 12.85 6.51
CA SER A 155 -13.95 12.51 7.49
C SER A 155 -15.20 11.90 6.85
N ARG A 156 -15.48 12.28 5.59
CA ARG A 156 -16.64 11.81 4.81
C ARG A 156 -16.38 10.50 4.07
N LEU A 157 -15.14 10.04 4.01
CA LEU A 157 -14.82 8.75 3.41
C LEU A 157 -15.44 7.63 4.23
N ARG A 158 -16.42 6.93 3.62
CA ARG A 158 -16.87 5.64 4.12
C ARG A 158 -15.72 4.67 3.95
N THR A 159 -15.20 4.18 5.07
CA THR A 159 -14.17 3.15 5.04
C THR A 159 -14.84 1.83 5.37
N PRO A 160 -14.90 0.88 4.44
CA PRO A 160 -15.27 -0.48 4.75
C PRO A 160 -14.10 -1.10 5.51
N GLY A 161 -13.98 -0.80 6.80
CA GLY A 161 -12.92 -1.34 7.63
C GLY A 161 -13.07 -2.85 7.74
N ARG A 162 -11.99 -3.60 7.52
CA ARG A 162 -11.97 -5.05 7.80
C ARG A 162 -11.30 -5.32 9.15
N HIS A 163 -12.11 -5.70 10.12
CA HIS A 163 -11.63 -6.30 11.36
C HIS A 163 -11.52 -7.82 11.19
N LYS A 164 -10.64 -8.47 11.97
CA LYS A 164 -10.57 -9.94 12.00
C LYS A 164 -11.86 -10.47 12.63
N VAL A 165 -12.79 -10.92 11.80
CA VAL A 165 -14.04 -11.54 12.27
C VAL A 165 -13.72 -12.97 12.67
N GLN A 166 -13.86 -13.28 13.96
CA GLN A 166 -13.79 -14.66 14.44
C GLN A 166 -15.15 -15.34 14.27
N GLY A 167 -15.14 -16.61 13.85
CA GLY A 167 -16.34 -17.46 13.85
C GLY A 167 -17.23 -17.38 12.61
N GLU A 168 -16.76 -16.77 11.52
CA GLU A 168 -17.49 -16.76 10.24
C GLU A 168 -17.63 -18.17 9.63
N ILE A 169 -16.59 -19.00 9.79
CA ILE A 169 -16.57 -20.39 9.32
C ILE A 169 -16.91 -21.34 10.47
N PRO A 170 -17.95 -22.19 10.36
CA PRO A 170 -18.26 -23.18 11.38
C PRO A 170 -17.12 -24.20 11.55
N LEU A 171 -16.75 -24.54 12.78
CA LEU A 171 -15.68 -25.52 13.06
C LEU A 171 -15.92 -26.89 12.40
N GLY A 172 -17.18 -27.27 12.18
CA GLY A 172 -17.55 -28.49 11.46
C GLY A 172 -17.02 -28.55 10.02
N VAL A 173 -16.89 -27.40 9.36
CA VAL A 173 -16.36 -27.27 7.99
C VAL A 173 -14.87 -27.56 7.95
N LEU A 174 -14.15 -27.26 9.03
CA LEU A 174 -12.70 -27.40 9.11
C LEU A 174 -12.24 -28.81 9.50
N LYS A 175 -13.16 -29.70 9.92
CA LYS A 175 -12.82 -31.07 10.33
C LYS A 175 -12.07 -31.88 9.26
N PRO A 176 -12.45 -31.86 7.97
CA PRO A 176 -11.69 -32.58 6.94
C PRO A 176 -10.25 -32.06 6.80
N ALA A 177 -10.05 -30.75 6.93
CA ALA A 177 -8.72 -30.14 6.88
C ALA A 177 -7.83 -30.58 8.05
N VAL A 178 -8.40 -30.67 9.27
CA VAL A 178 -7.67 -31.18 10.45
C VAL A 178 -7.32 -32.66 10.28
N GLN A 179 -8.24 -33.48 9.79
CA GLN A 179 -7.99 -34.91 9.55
C GLN A 179 -6.87 -35.12 8.51
N ASP A 180 -6.88 -34.37 7.41
CA ASP A 180 -5.83 -34.45 6.37
C ASP A 180 -4.44 -34.14 6.94
N LEU A 181 -4.34 -33.16 7.84
CA LEU A 181 -3.08 -32.80 8.49
C LEU A 181 -2.57 -33.89 9.42
N VAL A 182 -3.44 -34.44 10.25
CA VAL A 182 -3.08 -35.53 11.18
C VAL A 182 -2.57 -36.74 10.39
N GLU A 183 -3.28 -37.13 9.34
CA GLU A 183 -2.94 -38.31 8.53
C GLU A 183 -1.66 -38.14 7.73
N ARG A 184 -1.45 -36.97 7.09
CA ARG A 184 -0.32 -36.77 6.16
C ARG A 184 0.93 -36.19 6.81
N TRP A 185 0.78 -35.44 7.89
CA TRP A 185 1.88 -34.70 8.52
C TRP A 185 2.21 -35.17 9.93
N GLY A 186 1.36 -36.02 10.54
CA GLY A 186 1.61 -36.61 11.85
C GLY A 186 1.67 -35.60 12.99
N ALA A 187 1.05 -34.43 12.81
CA ALA A 187 0.99 -33.39 13.81
C ALA A 187 -0.04 -33.71 14.91
N ARG A 188 0.05 -33.01 16.05
CA ARG A 188 -0.83 -33.27 17.19
C ARG A 188 -2.22 -32.69 16.87
N PRO A 189 -3.32 -33.44 17.09
CA PRO A 189 -4.67 -32.98 16.71
C PRO A 189 -5.04 -31.58 17.24
N ALA A 190 -4.68 -31.26 18.48
CA ALA A 190 -4.93 -29.94 19.07
C ALA A 190 -4.13 -28.81 18.41
N GLN A 191 -2.91 -29.11 17.94
CA GLN A 191 -2.09 -28.14 17.21
C GLN A 191 -2.66 -27.90 15.81
N ASP A 192 -3.08 -28.96 15.11
CA ASP A 192 -3.70 -28.86 13.78
C ASP A 192 -5.02 -28.11 13.81
N GLU A 193 -5.88 -28.39 14.79
CA GLU A 193 -7.13 -27.65 15.00
C GLU A 193 -6.86 -26.16 15.22
N GLY A 194 -5.85 -25.82 16.04
CA GLY A 194 -5.43 -24.44 16.23
C GLY A 194 -4.92 -23.80 14.93
N MET A 195 -4.06 -24.49 14.18
CA MET A 195 -3.48 -23.99 12.93
C MET A 195 -4.55 -23.74 11.86
N VAL A 196 -5.45 -24.71 11.65
CA VAL A 196 -6.55 -24.61 10.68
C VAL A 196 -7.53 -23.50 11.07
N THR A 197 -7.86 -23.36 12.36
CA THR A 197 -8.75 -22.28 12.85
C THR A 197 -8.15 -20.90 12.62
N VAL A 198 -6.86 -20.71 12.90
CA VAL A 198 -6.15 -19.46 12.65
C VAL A 198 -6.04 -19.20 11.14
N ALA A 199 -5.75 -20.23 10.35
CA ALA A 199 -5.69 -20.12 8.89
C ALA A 199 -7.04 -19.69 8.31
N ALA A 200 -8.15 -20.29 8.74
CA ALA A 200 -9.50 -19.94 8.32
C ALA A 200 -9.83 -18.47 8.65
N SER A 201 -9.52 -18.02 9.87
CA SER A 201 -9.73 -16.63 10.29
C SER A 201 -8.93 -15.63 9.46
N LEU A 202 -7.71 -16.00 9.05
CA LEU A 202 -6.87 -15.17 8.18
C LEU A 202 -7.35 -15.20 6.73
N TYR A 203 -7.87 -16.34 6.26
CA TYR A 203 -8.45 -16.46 4.93
C TYR A 203 -9.63 -15.51 4.76
N THR A 204 -10.61 -15.56 5.68
CA THR A 204 -11.79 -14.69 5.60
C THR A 204 -11.42 -13.21 5.75
N TRP A 205 -10.43 -12.89 6.59
CA TRP A 205 -9.89 -11.53 6.74
C TRP A 205 -9.22 -10.99 5.48
N CYS A 206 -8.58 -11.84 4.68
CA CYS A 206 -8.00 -11.44 3.39
C CYS A 206 -9.02 -11.47 2.24
N CYS A 207 -9.98 -12.38 2.27
CA CYS A 207 -10.91 -12.64 1.16
C CYS A 207 -12.35 -12.33 1.59
N PRO A 208 -12.88 -11.11 1.36
CA PRO A 208 -14.27 -10.78 1.68
C PRO A 208 -15.24 -11.47 0.73
N THR A 209 -16.50 -11.59 1.13
CA THR A 209 -17.57 -11.99 0.22
C THR A 209 -17.88 -10.88 -0.80
N PHE A 210 -18.57 -11.23 -1.90
CA PHE A 210 -19.04 -10.26 -2.90
C PHE A 210 -20.00 -9.20 -2.34
N GLU A 211 -20.62 -9.47 -1.19
CA GLU A 211 -21.60 -8.60 -0.54
C GLU A 211 -20.93 -7.54 0.35
N GLU A 212 -19.73 -7.84 0.86
CA GLU A 212 -18.92 -6.92 1.65
C GLU A 212 -18.28 -5.80 0.82
N LEU A 213 -18.25 -5.93 -0.51
CA LEU A 213 -17.63 -4.98 -1.42
C LEU A 213 -18.65 -4.32 -2.35
N GLU A 214 -18.43 -3.03 -2.61
CA GLU A 214 -19.13 -2.28 -3.65
C GLU A 214 -18.40 -2.42 -5.01
N PRO A 215 -19.11 -2.34 -6.15
CA PRO A 215 -18.46 -2.27 -7.45
C PRO A 215 -17.44 -1.13 -7.53
N GLY A 216 -16.27 -1.42 -8.09
CA GLY A 216 -15.13 -0.51 -8.11
C GLY A 216 -14.14 -0.69 -6.95
N GLN A 217 -14.46 -1.58 -5.99
CA GLN A 217 -13.60 -1.88 -4.85
C GLN A 217 -12.80 -3.17 -5.01
N LEU A 218 -11.65 -3.22 -4.31
CA LEU A 218 -10.85 -4.42 -4.14
C LEU A 218 -10.23 -4.48 -2.75
N VAL A 219 -9.81 -5.67 -2.34
CA VAL A 219 -8.92 -5.83 -1.18
C VAL A 219 -7.47 -5.83 -1.62
N TRP A 220 -6.66 -4.98 -1.01
CA TRP A 220 -5.22 -4.91 -1.23
C TRP A 220 -4.46 -5.21 0.07
N LEU A 221 -3.42 -6.03 0.00
CA LEU A 221 -2.61 -6.40 1.17
C LEU A 221 -1.55 -5.33 1.50
N ALA A 222 -1.96 -4.10 1.83
CA ALA A 222 -1.05 -2.95 2.04
C ALA A 222 -0.04 -3.17 3.19
N HIS A 223 1.05 -2.38 3.23
CA HIS A 223 1.96 -2.45 4.38
C HIS A 223 1.27 -1.87 5.62
N GLY A 224 1.40 -2.50 6.79
CA GLY A 224 0.96 -1.90 8.04
C GLY A 224 1.72 -0.61 8.37
N THR A 225 1.13 0.25 9.19
CA THR A 225 1.70 1.55 9.62
C THR A 225 2.93 1.44 10.53
N ARG A 226 3.24 0.25 11.05
CA ARG A 226 4.36 0.02 11.97
C ARG A 226 5.66 -0.23 11.19
N LYS A 227 6.74 0.46 11.57
CA LYS A 227 8.07 0.28 10.96
C LYS A 227 8.70 -1.05 11.36
N PHE A 228 9.12 -1.83 10.37
CA PHE A 228 9.89 -3.06 10.55
C PHE A 228 11.11 -3.10 9.64
N ARG A 229 12.17 -3.80 10.09
CA ARG A 229 13.46 -3.86 9.37
C ARG A 229 13.41 -4.70 8.08
N ARG A 230 12.42 -5.60 7.94
CA ARG A 230 12.26 -6.50 6.78
C ARG A 230 10.79 -6.54 6.40
N THR A 231 10.53 -6.71 5.10
CA THR A 231 9.20 -7.02 4.60
C THR A 231 8.85 -8.44 5.02
N ASP A 232 7.90 -8.55 5.95
CA ASP A 232 7.32 -9.82 6.42
C ASP A 232 5.85 -9.81 5.99
N PRO A 233 5.36 -10.81 5.24
CA PRO A 233 3.97 -10.88 4.82
C PRO A 233 2.96 -10.77 5.97
N ARG A 234 3.34 -11.17 7.19
CA ARG A 234 2.53 -11.00 8.41
C ARG A 234 2.18 -9.54 8.73
N LEU A 235 2.96 -8.61 8.19
CA LEU A 235 2.78 -7.18 8.39
C LEU A 235 1.87 -6.54 7.35
N PHE A 236 1.39 -7.32 6.38
CA PHE A 236 0.39 -6.83 5.46
C PHE A 236 -0.97 -6.71 6.15
N GLN A 237 -1.62 -5.59 5.86
CA GLN A 237 -2.94 -5.24 6.32
C GLN A 237 -3.87 -5.28 5.09
N PRO A 238 -4.87 -6.19 5.05
CA PRO A 238 -5.92 -6.16 4.04
C PRO A 238 -6.71 -4.87 4.20
N VAL A 239 -6.67 -4.03 3.16
CA VAL A 239 -7.41 -2.77 3.09
C VAL A 239 -8.34 -2.81 1.89
N VAL A 240 -9.58 -2.36 2.07
CA VAL A 240 -10.51 -2.16 0.96
C VAL A 240 -10.20 -0.82 0.31
N LEU A 241 -9.98 -0.81 -1.00
CA LEU A 241 -9.67 0.37 -1.79
C LEU A 241 -10.71 0.55 -2.88
N THR A 242 -11.22 1.77 -3.04
CA THR A 242 -12.12 2.16 -4.12
C THR A 242 -11.29 2.66 -5.30
N ILE A 243 -10.96 1.74 -6.23
CA ILE A 243 -10.10 2.05 -7.39
C ILE A 243 -10.83 2.90 -8.41
N LEU A 244 -12.11 2.62 -8.64
CA LEU A 244 -12.93 3.28 -9.63
C LEU A 244 -14.31 3.56 -9.05
N THR A 245 -14.85 4.76 -9.23
CA THR A 245 -16.26 5.02 -8.92
C THR A 245 -17.11 4.99 -10.20
N PRO A 246 -18.43 4.78 -10.12
CA PRO A 246 -19.31 4.83 -11.28
C PRO A 246 -19.18 6.15 -12.06
N GLU A 247 -19.06 7.28 -11.36
CA GLU A 247 -18.90 8.60 -11.99
C GLU A 247 -17.56 8.73 -12.73
N GLU A 248 -16.51 8.12 -12.19
CA GLU A 248 -15.18 8.11 -12.81
C GLU A 248 -15.15 7.22 -14.06
N GLN A 249 -15.92 6.13 -14.08
CA GLN A 249 -16.03 5.23 -15.22
C GLN A 249 -16.68 5.90 -16.44
N GLU A 250 -17.62 6.81 -16.19
CA GLU A 250 -18.32 7.59 -17.23
C GLU A 250 -17.56 8.84 -17.68
N CYS A 251 -16.48 9.21 -16.98
CA CYS A 251 -15.69 10.40 -17.32
C CYS A 251 -15.01 10.26 -18.70
N SER A 252 -15.07 11.32 -19.49
CA SER A 252 -14.32 11.40 -20.75
C SER A 252 -12.85 11.74 -20.49
N LEU A 253 -11.93 10.89 -20.99
CA LEU A 253 -10.48 11.00 -20.76
C LEU A 253 -9.72 11.28 -22.05
N ASN A 254 -10.09 12.36 -22.73
CA ASN A 254 -9.51 12.69 -24.04
C ASN A 254 -8.09 13.26 -23.93
N THR A 255 -7.75 13.88 -22.80
CA THR A 255 -6.46 14.56 -22.61
C THR A 255 -5.65 14.02 -21.44
N VAL A 256 -4.33 14.23 -21.52
CA VAL A 256 -3.41 13.93 -20.39
C VAL A 256 -3.80 14.69 -19.13
N THR A 257 -4.39 15.88 -19.25
CA THR A 257 -4.84 16.67 -18.09
C THR A 257 -6.04 16.01 -17.40
N ASP A 258 -6.98 15.46 -18.19
CA ASP A 258 -8.13 14.73 -17.66
C ASP A 258 -7.68 13.48 -16.90
N LEU A 259 -6.72 12.74 -17.48
CA LEU A 259 -6.09 11.60 -16.81
C LEU A 259 -5.41 12.02 -15.50
N LYS A 260 -4.63 13.11 -15.49
CA LYS A 260 -3.97 13.61 -14.27
C LYS A 260 -4.99 13.97 -13.19
N ARG A 261 -6.09 14.64 -13.56
CA ARG A 261 -7.17 15.00 -12.64
C ARG A 261 -7.82 13.76 -12.03
N LEU A 262 -8.15 12.76 -12.85
CA LEU A 262 -8.69 11.49 -12.38
C LEU A 262 -7.71 10.78 -11.44
N LYS A 263 -6.46 10.61 -11.87
CA LYS A 263 -5.45 9.87 -11.12
C LYS A 263 -5.09 10.53 -9.81
N LEU A 264 -5.11 11.86 -9.74
CA LEU A 264 -4.92 12.58 -8.49
C LEU A 264 -6.04 12.29 -7.48
N ARG A 265 -7.31 12.36 -7.92
CA ARG A 265 -8.46 12.01 -7.07
C ARG A 265 -8.38 10.56 -6.58
N GLN A 266 -8.01 9.64 -7.47
CA GLN A 266 -7.80 8.23 -7.13
C GLN A 266 -6.68 8.06 -6.09
N ILE A 267 -5.51 8.69 -6.29
CA ILE A 267 -4.38 8.63 -5.34
C ILE A 267 -4.79 9.16 -3.96
N GLU A 268 -5.43 10.33 -3.93
CA GLU A 268 -5.91 10.96 -2.69
C GLU A 268 -6.88 10.04 -1.94
N ARG A 269 -7.87 9.46 -2.64
CA ARG A 269 -8.83 8.51 -2.08
C ARG A 269 -8.17 7.24 -1.54
N ILE A 270 -7.42 6.52 -2.37
CA ILE A 270 -6.87 5.20 -1.97
C ILE A 270 -5.83 5.33 -0.85
N THR A 271 -5.07 6.43 -0.79
CA THR A 271 -4.12 6.65 0.30
C THR A 271 -4.83 6.96 1.61
N ALA A 272 -5.90 7.77 1.57
CA ALA A 272 -6.73 8.05 2.74
C ALA A 272 -7.50 6.80 3.22
N GLU A 273 -8.08 6.01 2.30
CA GLU A 273 -8.76 4.74 2.62
C GLU A 273 -7.82 3.72 3.25
N ALA A 274 -6.60 3.56 2.69
CA ALA A 274 -5.58 2.69 3.27
C ALA A 274 -5.20 3.15 4.69
N TRP A 275 -4.95 4.45 4.86
CA TRP A 275 -4.55 5.04 6.13
C TRP A 275 -5.58 4.80 7.24
N ARG A 276 -6.88 4.97 6.92
CA ARG A 276 -7.99 4.72 7.85
C ARG A 276 -8.14 3.24 8.27
N GLN A 277 -7.47 2.33 7.57
CA GLN A 277 -7.46 0.89 7.83
C GLN A 277 -6.09 0.40 8.34
N ASP A 278 -5.27 1.29 8.91
CA ASP A 278 -3.92 1.00 9.40
C ASP A 278 -2.95 0.46 8.33
N GLY A 279 -3.22 0.78 7.05
CA GLY A 279 -2.40 0.41 5.90
C GLY A 279 -1.79 1.62 5.20
N VAL A 280 -0.67 1.39 4.50
CA VAL A 280 -0.01 2.39 3.67
C VAL A 280 0.46 1.79 2.35
N LEU A 281 0.34 2.59 1.28
CA LEU A 281 0.65 2.18 -0.09
C LEU A 281 2.04 2.67 -0.51
N THR A 282 2.83 1.79 -1.12
CA THR A 282 4.10 2.15 -1.75
C THR A 282 3.87 2.79 -3.12
N THR A 283 4.89 3.45 -3.67
CA THR A 283 4.84 3.95 -5.06
C THR A 283 4.60 2.84 -6.07
N LEU A 284 5.12 1.64 -5.80
CA LEU A 284 4.87 0.47 -6.64
C LEU A 284 3.42 0.03 -6.58
N ASP A 285 2.78 0.08 -5.40
CA ASP A 285 1.38 -0.29 -5.26
C ASP A 285 0.48 0.65 -6.08
N MET A 286 0.71 1.96 -5.98
CA MET A 286 -0.01 2.97 -6.76
C MET A 286 0.24 2.82 -8.26
N GLU A 287 1.49 2.56 -8.67
CA GLU A 287 1.83 2.27 -10.07
C GLU A 287 1.10 1.02 -10.58
N TRP A 288 1.06 -0.03 -9.75
CA TRP A 288 0.42 -1.29 -10.11
C TRP A 288 -1.10 -1.13 -10.27
N LEU A 289 -1.74 -0.59 -9.24
CA LEU A 289 -3.19 -0.39 -9.16
C LEU A 289 -3.73 0.61 -10.18
N LEU A 290 -3.02 1.72 -10.40
CA LEU A 290 -3.54 2.83 -11.21
C LEU A 290 -3.01 2.84 -12.65
N GLY A 291 -2.05 1.98 -12.99
CA GLY A 291 -1.51 1.88 -14.35
C GLY A 291 -0.70 3.09 -14.81
N ILE A 292 -0.19 3.91 -13.88
CA ILE A 292 0.57 5.14 -14.20
C ILE A 292 2.03 5.04 -13.83
N SER A 293 2.87 5.83 -14.49
CA SER A 293 4.32 5.80 -14.25
C SER A 293 4.68 6.35 -12.87
N PRO A 294 5.79 5.88 -12.26
CA PRO A 294 6.31 6.45 -11.01
C PRO A 294 6.61 7.95 -11.10
N SER A 295 7.03 8.43 -12.27
CA SER A 295 7.27 9.85 -12.53
C SER A 295 5.98 10.67 -12.47
N MET A 296 4.87 10.14 -13.00
CA MET A 296 3.56 10.79 -12.91
C MET A 296 3.06 10.79 -11.46
N ILE A 297 3.17 9.68 -10.74
CA ILE A 297 2.79 9.61 -9.33
C ILE A 297 3.54 10.67 -8.53
N ARG A 298 4.86 10.76 -8.70
CA ARG A 298 5.69 11.76 -8.02
C ARG A 298 5.24 13.19 -8.36
N GLN A 299 5.01 13.49 -9.64
CA GLN A 299 4.53 14.80 -10.07
C GLN A 299 3.18 15.15 -9.43
N LEU A 300 2.24 14.19 -9.34
CA LEU A 300 0.92 14.41 -8.74
C LEU A 300 1.02 14.66 -7.22
N LEU A 301 1.85 13.89 -6.52
CA LEU A 301 2.09 14.07 -5.09
C LEU A 301 2.75 15.42 -4.77
N GLU A 302 3.75 15.82 -5.56
CA GLU A 302 4.43 17.12 -5.42
C GLU A 302 3.45 18.28 -5.67
N ALA A 303 2.68 18.25 -6.77
CA ALA A 303 1.71 19.29 -7.07
C ALA A 303 0.59 19.41 -6.03
N TYR A 304 0.13 18.28 -5.48
CA TYR A 304 -0.86 18.27 -4.40
C TYR A 304 -0.30 18.93 -3.12
N HIS A 305 0.95 18.59 -2.78
CA HIS A 305 1.62 19.18 -1.63
C HIS A 305 1.83 20.69 -1.80
N GLU A 306 2.33 21.15 -2.96
CA GLU A 306 2.55 22.57 -3.25
C GLU A 306 1.26 23.38 -3.15
N ARG A 307 0.12 22.81 -3.56
CA ARG A 307 -1.17 23.50 -3.56
C ARG A 307 -1.81 23.58 -2.18
N PHE A 308 -1.83 22.47 -1.46
CA PHE A 308 -2.61 22.35 -0.22
C PHE A 308 -1.77 22.36 1.06
N GLY A 309 -0.44 22.23 0.94
CA GLY A 309 0.45 22.04 2.08
C GLY A 309 0.25 20.69 2.80
N ILE A 310 -0.47 19.74 2.17
CA ILE A 310 -0.80 18.43 2.73
C ILE A 310 0.08 17.37 2.09
N ILE A 311 0.64 16.47 2.90
CA ILE A 311 1.41 15.32 2.42
C ILE A 311 0.52 14.08 2.52
N LEU A 312 0.28 13.39 1.40
CA LEU A 312 -0.55 12.17 1.41
C LEU A 312 0.15 11.00 2.13
N PRO A 313 -0.60 10.14 2.86
CA PRO A 313 -0.05 9.03 3.64
C PRO A 313 0.36 7.87 2.71
N THR A 314 1.63 7.86 2.33
CA THR A 314 2.24 6.77 1.56
C THR A 314 3.23 6.00 2.43
N ALA A 315 3.56 4.77 2.07
CA ALA A 315 4.59 3.99 2.76
C ALA A 315 5.95 4.71 2.73
N GLY A 316 6.21 5.50 1.68
CA GLY A 316 7.41 6.31 1.57
C GLY A 316 7.51 7.37 2.67
N THR A 317 6.40 8.02 3.00
CA THR A 317 6.32 9.10 3.99
C THR A 317 6.16 8.54 5.40
N VAL A 318 5.20 7.64 5.63
CA VAL A 318 4.87 7.09 6.96
C VAL A 318 5.96 6.15 7.48
N LEU A 319 6.42 5.21 6.65
CA LEU A 319 7.39 4.19 7.07
C LEU A 319 8.84 4.63 6.84
N ASP A 320 9.09 5.84 6.35
CA ASP A 320 10.41 6.29 5.88
C ASP A 320 11.05 5.32 4.86
N MET A 321 10.25 4.57 4.10
CA MET A 321 10.75 3.68 3.05
C MET A 321 11.20 4.46 1.81
N GLY A 322 10.84 5.74 1.72
CA GLY A 322 11.24 6.63 0.64
C GLY A 322 12.69 7.08 0.79
N ARG A 323 13.41 7.18 -0.34
CA ARG A 323 14.73 7.84 -0.38
C ARG A 323 14.63 9.36 -0.29
N THR A 324 13.43 9.90 -0.45
CA THR A 324 13.17 11.34 -0.53
C THR A 324 13.10 11.89 0.89
N LEU A 325 14.12 12.67 1.26
CA LEU A 325 14.29 13.33 2.55
C LEU A 325 13.42 14.60 2.68
N THR A 326 12.62 14.90 1.65
CA THR A 326 11.85 16.15 1.51
C THR A 326 10.75 16.28 2.55
N HIS A 327 10.07 15.20 2.97
CA HIS A 327 9.03 15.31 4.00
C HIS A 327 9.60 15.69 5.38
N LYS A 328 10.85 15.31 5.70
CA LYS A 328 11.51 15.73 6.94
C LYS A 328 11.86 17.21 6.92
N ALA A 329 12.32 17.71 5.77
CA ALA A 329 12.54 19.13 5.55
C ALA A 329 11.23 19.91 5.68
N ILE A 330 10.15 19.43 5.06
CA ILE A 330 8.82 20.03 5.15
C ILE A 330 8.31 20.08 6.60
N VAL A 331 8.52 19.03 7.41
CA VAL A 331 8.18 19.04 8.84
C VAL A 331 8.89 20.16 9.59
N VAL A 332 10.18 20.35 9.32
CA VAL A 332 10.97 21.44 9.93
C VAL A 332 10.45 22.79 9.46
N GLU A 333 10.18 22.97 8.16
CA GLU A 333 9.63 24.23 7.63
C GLU A 333 8.28 24.56 8.28
N MET A 334 7.36 23.61 8.40
CA MET A 334 6.07 23.84 9.09
C MET A 334 6.24 24.20 10.57
N ALA A 335 7.22 23.62 11.26
CA ALA A 335 7.51 23.98 12.64
C ALA A 335 8.13 25.38 12.77
N LEU A 336 8.94 25.80 11.79
CA LEU A 336 9.49 27.15 11.72
C LEU A 336 8.42 28.19 11.38
N ASP A 337 7.39 27.81 10.62
CA ASP A 337 6.20 28.61 10.33
C ASP A 337 5.23 28.74 11.54
N GLY A 338 5.58 28.13 12.68
CA GLY A 338 4.85 28.28 13.96
C GLY A 338 3.76 27.25 14.21
N LEU A 339 3.65 26.20 13.38
CA LEU A 339 2.69 25.12 13.64
C LEU A 339 3.15 24.26 14.83
N THR A 340 2.19 23.80 15.62
CA THR A 340 2.43 22.85 16.71
C THR A 340 2.69 21.45 16.18
N THR A 341 3.40 20.61 16.97
CA THR A 341 3.61 19.18 16.64
C THR A 341 2.30 18.48 16.28
N GLN A 342 1.20 18.79 16.98
CA GLN A 342 -0.11 18.18 16.71
C GLN A 342 -0.71 18.60 15.37
N GLU A 343 -0.59 19.89 15.00
CA GLU A 343 -1.05 20.39 13.71
C GLU A 343 -0.24 19.82 12.56
N ILE A 344 1.09 19.76 12.72
CA ILE A 344 2.00 19.15 11.74
C ILE A 344 1.64 17.67 11.57
N ALA A 345 1.53 16.93 12.67
CA ALA A 345 1.16 15.52 12.68
C ALA A 345 -0.16 15.25 11.92
N ARG A 346 -1.17 16.10 12.13
CA ARG A 346 -2.44 16.03 11.40
C ARG A 346 -2.29 16.34 9.91
N ARG A 347 -1.51 17.36 9.52
CA ARG A 347 -1.31 17.75 8.12
C ARG A 347 -0.53 16.74 7.29
N ILE A 348 0.36 15.98 7.91
CA ILE A 348 1.24 15.02 7.21
C ILE A 348 0.89 13.55 7.50
N TYR A 349 -0.22 13.28 8.20
CA TYR A 349 -0.65 11.95 8.62
C TYR A 349 0.47 11.17 9.33
N HIS A 350 1.09 11.80 10.33
CA HIS A 350 2.10 11.18 11.18
C HIS A 350 1.63 11.15 12.64
N THR A 351 2.24 10.28 13.44
CA THR A 351 2.07 10.37 14.89
C THR A 351 2.87 11.55 15.44
N PRO A 352 2.41 12.22 16.51
CA PRO A 352 3.15 13.31 17.14
C PRO A 352 4.58 12.89 17.54
N GLU A 353 4.79 11.64 17.97
CA GLU A 353 6.11 11.13 18.33
C GLU A 353 7.06 11.06 17.13
N ALA A 354 6.54 10.74 15.94
CA ALA A 354 7.34 10.74 14.73
C ALA A 354 7.77 12.15 14.33
N VAL A 355 6.86 13.13 14.45
CA VAL A 355 7.15 14.55 14.22
C VAL A 355 8.21 15.05 15.21
N ASP A 356 8.03 14.79 16.50
CA ASP A 356 8.99 15.17 17.54
C ASP A 356 10.38 14.59 17.29
N ASN A 357 10.48 13.34 16.82
CA ASN A 357 11.76 12.74 16.48
C ASN A 357 12.48 13.47 15.34
N TYR A 358 11.74 14.01 14.35
CA TYR A 358 12.34 14.85 13.30
C TYR A 358 12.77 16.20 13.85
N LEU A 359 11.95 16.85 14.67
CA LEU A 359 12.28 18.14 15.27
C LEU A 359 13.49 18.04 16.21
N ARG A 360 13.59 16.97 17.02
CA ARG A 360 14.76 16.70 17.87
C ARG A 360 16.05 16.52 17.07
N LEU A 361 15.98 15.89 15.88
CA LEU A 361 17.15 15.79 15.01
C LEU A 361 17.57 17.16 14.51
N PHE A 362 16.62 18.00 14.09
CA PHE A 362 16.90 19.37 13.67
C PHE A 362 17.50 20.20 14.80
N ASP A 363 16.96 20.13 16.01
CA ASP A 363 17.50 20.82 17.19
C ASP A 363 18.94 20.37 17.50
N ARG A 364 19.25 19.08 17.38
CA ARG A 364 20.61 18.57 17.52
C ARG A 364 21.55 19.15 16.45
N VAL A 365 21.11 19.24 15.20
CA VAL A 365 21.92 19.82 14.11
C VAL A 365 22.14 21.32 14.33
N LEU A 366 21.13 22.06 14.82
CA LEU A 366 21.25 23.47 15.19
C LEU A 366 22.32 23.66 16.27
N LEU A 367 22.29 22.86 17.34
CA LEU A 367 23.29 22.89 18.40
C LEU A 367 24.70 22.58 17.89
N LEU A 368 24.85 21.53 17.06
CA LEU A 368 26.14 21.18 16.49
C LEU A 368 26.71 22.30 15.61
N LYS A 369 25.85 23.03 14.88
CA LYS A 369 26.25 24.21 14.12
C LYS A 369 26.66 25.35 15.04
N TYR A 370 25.89 25.62 16.10
CA TYR A 370 26.19 26.65 17.09
C TYR A 370 27.56 26.43 17.77
N TYR A 371 27.86 25.19 18.18
CA TYR A 371 29.16 24.82 18.74
C TYR A 371 30.27 24.64 17.71
N ARG A 372 30.03 24.98 16.44
CA ARG A 372 31.02 24.93 15.34
C ARG A 372 31.67 23.55 15.16
N VAL A 373 30.90 22.49 15.40
CA VAL A 373 31.36 21.10 15.22
C VAL A 373 31.62 20.85 13.73
N PRO A 374 32.76 20.24 13.34
CA PRO A 374 33.01 19.92 11.94
C PRO A 374 31.96 18.97 11.35
N VAL A 375 31.49 19.25 10.13
CA VAL A 375 30.48 18.43 9.42
C VAL A 375 30.93 16.97 9.29
N SER A 376 32.24 16.71 9.15
CA SER A 376 32.82 15.37 9.10
C SER A 376 32.66 14.56 10.40
N ALA A 377 32.52 15.23 11.55
CA ALA A 377 32.34 14.59 12.85
C ALA A 377 30.85 14.37 13.20
N MET A 378 29.93 15.13 12.61
CA MET A 378 28.50 15.06 12.90
C MET A 378 27.86 13.68 12.67
N PRO A 379 28.19 12.90 11.62
CA PRO A 379 27.64 11.55 11.44
C PRO A 379 27.96 10.61 12.61
N ARG A 380 29.15 10.73 13.21
CA ARG A 380 29.56 9.90 14.35
C ARG A 380 28.81 10.26 15.62
N ILE A 381 28.50 11.56 15.80
CA ILE A 381 27.81 12.08 16.98
C ILE A 381 26.30 11.79 16.90
N THR A 382 25.72 11.95 15.71
CA THR A 382 24.28 11.86 15.50
C THR A 382 23.81 10.45 15.12
N GLY A 383 24.71 9.59 14.63
CA GLY A 383 24.36 8.27 14.09
C GLY A 383 23.60 8.33 12.76
N HIS A 384 23.55 9.50 12.13
CA HIS A 384 22.79 9.76 10.90
C HIS A 384 23.70 9.88 9.67
N SER A 385 23.12 9.70 8.48
CA SER A 385 23.89 9.74 7.23
C SER A 385 24.36 11.17 6.90
N PRO A 386 25.54 11.35 6.27
CA PRO A 386 26.06 12.66 5.90
C PRO A 386 25.08 13.49 5.08
N ARG A 387 24.40 12.86 4.11
CA ARG A 387 23.40 13.50 3.25
C ARG A 387 22.20 14.09 4.03
N LEU A 388 21.71 13.36 5.04
CA LEU A 388 20.60 13.84 5.88
C LEU A 388 21.02 15.09 6.66
N LEU A 389 22.26 15.12 7.14
CA LEU A 389 22.82 16.26 7.88
C LEU A 389 23.07 17.47 6.99
N GLU A 390 23.59 17.28 5.77
CA GLU A 390 23.80 18.36 4.79
C GLU A 390 22.49 19.09 4.45
N GLU A 391 21.41 18.36 4.26
CA GLU A 391 20.09 18.95 3.98
C GLU A 391 19.53 19.71 5.19
N HIS A 392 19.71 19.19 6.42
CA HIS A 392 19.35 19.93 7.63
C HIS A 392 20.18 21.21 7.77
N LEU A 393 21.48 21.16 7.51
CA LEU A 393 22.35 22.34 7.51
C LEU A 393 21.93 23.36 6.44
N SER A 394 21.42 22.90 5.31
CA SER A 394 20.88 23.75 4.24
C SER A 394 19.60 24.48 4.69
N LEU A 395 18.71 23.79 5.41
CA LEU A 395 17.55 24.43 6.06
C LEU A 395 17.98 25.44 7.12
N VAL A 396 18.97 25.12 7.94
CA VAL A 396 19.49 26.07 8.93
C VAL A 396 20.08 27.29 8.24
N ALA A 397 20.84 27.13 7.15
CA ALA A 397 21.40 28.26 6.39
C ALA A 397 20.31 29.12 5.72
N LYS A 398 19.21 28.50 5.28
CA LYS A 398 18.06 29.19 4.67
C LYS A 398 17.29 30.05 5.67
N HIS A 399 17.04 29.54 6.87
CA HIS A 399 16.19 30.21 7.87
C HIS A 399 16.98 31.03 8.91
N PHE A 400 18.26 30.71 9.12
CA PHE A 400 19.16 31.39 10.06
C PHE A 400 20.46 31.77 9.35
N PRO A 401 20.44 32.84 8.54
CA PRO A 401 21.62 33.32 7.80
C PRO A 401 22.70 33.90 8.71
N ASP A 402 22.33 34.37 9.91
CA ASP A 402 23.20 35.06 10.86
C ASP A 402 23.29 34.30 12.20
N GLU A 403 24.42 34.44 12.89
CA GLU A 403 24.63 33.78 14.18
C GLU A 403 23.67 34.33 15.26
N GLU A 404 23.28 35.61 15.16
CA GLU A 404 22.31 36.23 16.08
C GLU A 404 20.89 35.67 15.94
N SER A 405 20.43 35.40 14.71
CA SER A 405 19.09 34.84 14.47
C SER A 405 19.01 33.39 14.96
N LEU A 406 20.09 32.63 14.80
CA LEU A 406 20.25 31.29 15.36
C LEU A 406 20.19 31.31 16.90
N VAL A 407 20.98 32.17 17.55
CA VAL A 407 21.03 32.28 19.02
C VAL A 407 19.68 32.70 19.60
N ARG A 408 18.99 33.65 18.95
CA ARG A 408 17.66 34.10 19.39
C ARG A 408 16.64 32.96 19.34
N TYR A 409 16.67 32.14 18.29
CA TYR A 409 15.78 31.00 18.14
C TYR A 409 16.05 29.90 19.17
N ILE A 410 17.34 29.57 19.41
CA ILE A 410 17.75 28.61 20.44
C ILE A 410 17.29 29.08 21.83
N ALA A 411 17.52 30.36 22.16
CA ALA A 411 17.11 30.95 23.43
C ALA A 411 15.58 30.97 23.64
N GLN A 412 14.79 31.23 22.59
CA GLN A 412 13.33 31.20 22.66
C GLN A 412 12.77 29.78 22.87
N ARG A 413 13.44 28.75 22.36
CA ARG A 413 13.05 27.34 22.56
C ARG A 413 13.54 26.75 23.89
N GLY A 414 14.43 27.44 24.61
CA GLY A 414 15.00 26.96 25.87
C GLY A 414 15.92 25.74 25.70
N ILE A 415 16.63 25.68 24.56
CA ILE A 415 17.59 24.60 24.22
C ILE A 415 19.01 25.01 24.59
#